data_AF-A0A9N8F491-F1
#
_entry.id   AF-A0A9N8F491-F1
#
_cell.length_a   1.000
_cell.length_b   1.000
_cell.length_c   1.000
_cell.angle_alpha   90.00
_cell.angle_beta   90.00
_cell.angle_gamma   90.00
#
_symmetry.space_group_name_H-M   'P 1'
#
loop_
_entity.id
_entity.type
_entity.pdbx_description
1 polymer ?
#
loop_
_entity_poly.entity_id
_entity_poly.type
_entity_poly.pdbx_seq_one_letter_code
_entity_poly.pdbx_strand_id
1 'polypeptide(L)'
;MPNLVQRAKQVSWGGPQSSKAFAQKPTGGRQVIASFVSCIMKWQDKPKFPFRLCGDGGFSRTGYCAYSGIQRKNYKPWLVHLLCWKKMSRIHYHRGFSPAAQAEKHAIVWLRLGHYVKNDLTFFRGIIHAADRATGESLVETGGSTGKFNAIIDCGGFSLAGAPTIASLKQFVTMLQDHYPNRWVSGPLRRTVESTRVDYIIPVVQLHSQTPLLNASLFVAGMIYLVNLSRPGQIMLSIILRIITKEVRDKIKVLPNHNPAKSLAILKTAIEERYIPDWLGGTDTFQFSVEEYYPPHLRCTEDEAREFLTTMPYHAK
;
A
#
# COMPACT_ATOMS: atom_id res chain seq x y z
N MET A 1 -21.36 -21.18 -8.23
CA MET A 1 -20.04 -20.55 -7.98
C MET A 1 -19.51 -21.02 -6.63
N PRO A 2 -18.20 -21.27 -6.45
CA PRO A 2 -17.64 -21.67 -5.16
C PRO A 2 -18.00 -20.64 -4.07
N ASN A 3 -18.24 -21.11 -2.84
CA ASN A 3 -18.60 -20.20 -1.74
C ASN A 3 -17.42 -19.27 -1.40
N LEU A 4 -17.69 -18.14 -0.73
CA LEU A 4 -16.66 -17.10 -0.44
C LEU A 4 -15.42 -17.68 0.27
N VAL A 5 -15.62 -18.69 1.13
CA VAL A 5 -14.53 -19.37 1.86
C VAL A 5 -13.63 -20.17 0.91
N GLN A 6 -14.21 -20.91 -0.04
CA GLN A 6 -13.46 -21.64 -1.06
C GLN A 6 -12.68 -20.69 -1.97
N ARG A 7 -13.30 -19.57 -2.37
CA ARG A 7 -12.64 -18.53 -3.19
C ARG A 7 -11.48 -17.88 -2.44
N ALA A 8 -11.67 -17.54 -1.16
CA ALA A 8 -10.63 -16.96 -0.32
C ALA A 8 -9.41 -17.88 -0.14
N LYS A 9 -9.60 -19.21 -0.17
CA LYS A 9 -8.49 -20.18 -0.16
C LYS A 9 -7.72 -20.26 -1.47
N GLN A 10 -8.35 -19.88 -2.59
CA GLN A 10 -7.72 -19.82 -3.91
C GLN A 10 -6.96 -18.51 -4.15
N VAL A 11 -7.26 -17.47 -3.37
CA VAL A 11 -6.44 -16.26 -3.35
C VAL A 11 -5.08 -16.65 -2.81
N SER A 12 -4.05 -16.43 -3.61
CA SER A 12 -2.66 -16.55 -3.19
C SER A 12 -2.36 -15.45 -2.16
N TRP A 13 -2.74 -15.67 -0.91
CA TRP A 13 -2.29 -14.90 0.25
C TRP A 13 -0.79 -15.10 0.54
N GLY A 14 -0.04 -15.56 -0.46
CA GLY A 14 1.21 -16.30 -0.29
C GLY A 14 1.41 -17.45 -1.31
N GLY A 15 1.03 -17.29 -2.59
CA GLY A 15 1.31 -18.25 -3.67
C GLY A 15 0.44 -19.53 -3.71
N PRO A 16 0.50 -20.33 -4.80
CA PRO A 16 -0.28 -21.57 -4.98
C PRO A 16 0.14 -22.74 -4.08
N GLN A 17 1.23 -22.60 -3.32
CA GLN A 17 1.63 -23.55 -2.30
C GLN A 17 2.12 -22.72 -1.13
N SER A 18 1.34 -22.75 -0.05
CA SER A 18 1.76 -22.35 1.28
C SER A 18 3.25 -22.64 1.45
N SER A 19 4.05 -21.62 1.76
CA SER A 19 5.36 -21.87 2.35
C SER A 19 5.21 -22.95 3.41
N LYS A 20 6.18 -23.85 3.57
CA LYS A 20 6.09 -24.96 4.54
C LYS A 20 5.69 -24.49 5.96
N ALA A 21 5.89 -23.20 6.27
CA ALA A 21 5.42 -22.52 7.47
C ALA A 21 3.87 -22.40 7.61
N PHE A 22 3.12 -22.30 6.51
CA PHE A 22 1.64 -22.22 6.50
C PHE A 22 0.96 -23.55 6.14
N ALA A 23 1.71 -24.51 5.58
CA ALA A 23 1.17 -25.78 5.07
C ALA A 23 0.65 -26.73 6.15
N GLN A 24 1.03 -26.55 7.42
CA GLN A 24 0.86 -27.63 8.41
C GLN A 24 -0.52 -27.74 9.07
N LYS A 25 -1.44 -26.76 8.99
CA LYS A 25 -2.84 -26.95 9.44
C LYS A 25 -3.84 -26.08 8.67
N PRO A 26 -4.61 -26.62 7.71
CA PRO A 26 -5.70 -25.90 7.08
C PRO A 26 -6.86 -25.78 8.07
N THR A 27 -6.87 -24.69 8.80
CA THR A 27 -7.95 -24.33 9.73
C THR A 27 -8.67 -23.10 9.13
N GLY A 28 -9.99 -23.03 9.24
CA GLY A 28 -10.89 -22.33 8.30
C GLY A 28 -10.60 -20.84 7.98
N GLY A 29 -11.38 -20.24 7.07
CA GLY A 29 -11.12 -18.87 6.57
C GLY A 29 -10.98 -17.75 7.63
N ARG A 30 -11.46 -17.96 8.86
CA ARG A 30 -11.21 -17.06 10.00
C ARG A 30 -9.75 -17.10 10.48
N GLN A 31 -9.09 -18.26 10.48
CA GLN A 31 -7.66 -18.37 10.83
C GLN A 31 -6.76 -17.82 9.74
N VAL A 32 -7.14 -17.88 8.46
CA VAL A 32 -6.35 -17.24 7.38
C VAL A 32 -6.31 -15.72 7.55
N ILE A 33 -7.46 -15.09 7.85
CA ILE A 33 -7.52 -13.65 8.13
C ILE A 33 -6.79 -13.33 9.44
N ALA A 34 -6.94 -14.15 10.49
CA ALA A 34 -6.23 -13.96 11.74
C ALA A 34 -4.71 -14.12 11.55
N SER A 35 -4.22 -15.12 10.82
CA SER A 35 -2.80 -15.29 10.51
C SER A 35 -2.27 -14.18 9.60
N PHE A 36 -3.08 -13.67 8.66
CA PHE A 36 -2.69 -12.48 7.90
C PHE A 36 -2.53 -11.26 8.83
N VAL A 37 -3.51 -11.00 9.68
CA VAL A 37 -3.47 -9.80 10.52
C VAL A 37 -2.45 -9.95 11.67
N SER A 38 -2.26 -11.14 12.22
CA SER A 38 -1.37 -11.40 13.36
C SER A 38 0.06 -11.75 12.96
N CYS A 39 0.27 -12.56 11.93
CA CYS A 39 1.59 -13.04 11.49
C CYS A 39 2.13 -12.22 10.34
N ILE A 40 1.30 -11.89 9.35
CA ILE A 40 1.74 -11.16 8.17
C ILE A 40 1.95 -9.70 8.52
N MET A 41 0.96 -9.00 9.07
CA MET A 41 1.01 -7.54 9.22
C MET A 41 1.99 -6.99 10.28
N LYS A 42 2.62 -7.86 11.10
CA LYS A 42 3.68 -7.54 12.08
C LYS A 42 3.47 -6.18 12.81
N TRP A 43 2.30 -6.02 13.42
CA TRP A 43 1.96 -4.81 14.18
C TRP A 43 2.90 -4.60 15.36
N GLN A 44 3.25 -3.34 15.62
CA GLN A 44 3.84 -2.94 16.90
C GLN A 44 2.84 -3.22 18.04
N ASP A 45 3.32 -3.43 19.26
CA ASP A 45 2.44 -3.78 20.39
C ASP A 45 1.51 -2.62 20.81
N LYS A 46 1.90 -1.37 20.52
CA LYS A 46 1.12 -0.15 20.73
C LYS A 46 1.15 0.74 19.48
N PRO A 47 0.42 0.37 18.41
CA PRO A 47 0.42 1.17 17.19
C PRO A 47 -0.24 2.53 17.47
N LYS A 48 0.47 3.62 17.13
CA LYS A 48 -0.09 4.98 17.20
C LYS A 48 -0.81 5.29 15.89
N PHE A 49 -2.12 5.50 15.96
CA PHE A 49 -2.92 5.83 14.78
C PHE A 49 -3.01 7.34 14.59
N PRO A 50 -2.92 7.80 13.34
CA PRO A 50 -3.21 9.19 13.01
C PRO A 50 -4.69 9.58 13.12
N PHE A 51 -5.61 8.61 13.20
CA PHE A 51 -7.06 8.85 13.13
C PHE A 51 -7.86 8.31 14.32
N ARG A 52 -9.10 8.82 14.42
CA ARG A 52 -10.05 8.83 15.56
C ARG A 52 -10.43 7.49 16.20
N LEU A 53 -9.89 6.36 15.74
CA LEU A 53 -10.27 5.05 16.27
C LEU A 53 -9.78 4.83 17.70
N CYS A 54 -8.72 5.53 18.10
CA CYS A 54 -8.29 5.56 19.48
C CYS A 54 -8.68 6.91 20.08
N GLY A 55 -9.48 6.91 21.15
CA GLY A 55 -9.32 7.96 22.16
C GLY A 55 -7.89 7.93 22.71
N ASP A 56 -7.56 8.83 23.64
CA ASP A 56 -6.19 9.00 24.17
C ASP A 56 -5.56 7.70 24.75
N GLY A 57 -6.34 6.65 24.96
CA GLY A 57 -5.91 5.35 25.51
C GLY A 57 -5.27 4.34 24.55
N GLY A 58 -5.27 4.56 23.23
CA GLY A 58 -4.71 3.60 22.25
C GLY A 58 -5.47 2.26 22.16
N PHE A 59 -5.41 1.60 21.00
CA PHE A 59 -5.97 0.25 20.83
C PHE A 59 -4.93 -0.81 21.19
N SER A 60 -5.34 -1.89 21.87
CA SER A 60 -4.49 -3.07 22.02
C SER A 60 -4.20 -3.69 20.65
N ARG A 61 -3.03 -4.34 20.49
CA ARG A 61 -2.69 -5.08 19.26
C ARG A 61 -3.81 -6.03 18.83
N THR A 62 -4.45 -6.73 19.76
CA THR A 62 -5.57 -7.65 19.50
C THR A 62 -6.81 -6.91 19.01
N GLY A 63 -7.21 -5.81 19.66
CA GLY A 63 -8.36 -5.02 19.22
C GLY A 63 -8.15 -4.44 17.82
N TYR A 64 -6.92 -4.03 17.52
CA TYR A 64 -6.55 -3.60 16.19
C TYR A 64 -6.66 -4.75 15.18
N CYS A 65 -6.14 -5.94 15.52
CA CYS A 65 -6.22 -7.09 14.63
C CYS A 65 -7.68 -7.44 14.29
N ALA A 66 -8.57 -7.34 15.28
CA ALA A 66 -10.01 -7.52 15.09
C ALA A 66 -10.60 -6.43 14.18
N TYR A 67 -10.27 -5.16 14.41
CA TYR A 67 -10.74 -4.04 13.58
C TYR A 67 -10.34 -4.21 12.12
N SER A 68 -9.06 -4.48 11.86
CA SER A 68 -8.56 -4.73 10.51
C SER A 68 -9.16 -5.98 9.89
N GLY A 69 -9.36 -7.05 10.68
CA GLY A 69 -10.04 -8.26 10.24
C GLY A 69 -11.48 -8.01 9.80
N ILE A 70 -12.25 -7.21 10.56
CA ILE A 70 -13.61 -6.80 10.21
C ILE A 70 -13.60 -5.96 8.94
N GLN A 71 -12.71 -4.97 8.84
CA GLN A 71 -12.61 -4.16 7.64
C GLN A 71 -12.30 -5.02 6.43
N ARG A 72 -11.33 -5.93 6.50
CA ARG A 72 -10.96 -6.78 5.37
C ARG A 72 -12.07 -7.75 5.00
N LYS A 73 -12.81 -8.29 5.98
CA LYS A 73 -14.00 -9.11 5.74
C LYS A 73 -15.07 -8.35 4.96
N ASN A 74 -15.27 -7.07 5.26
CA ASN A 74 -16.27 -6.24 4.60
C ASN A 74 -15.77 -5.71 3.24
N TYR A 75 -14.54 -5.18 3.21
CA TYR A 75 -13.92 -4.57 2.04
C TYR A 75 -13.54 -5.60 0.97
N LYS A 76 -13.15 -6.81 1.40
CA LYS A 76 -12.72 -7.93 0.57
C LYS A 76 -11.64 -7.48 -0.46
N PRO A 77 -10.48 -6.94 -0.02
CA PRO A 77 -9.48 -6.36 -0.93
C PRO A 77 -8.95 -7.33 -1.98
N TRP A 78 -9.05 -8.64 -1.72
CA TRP A 78 -8.72 -9.71 -2.66
C TRP A 78 -9.71 -9.90 -3.81
N LEU A 79 -10.87 -9.26 -3.76
CA LEU A 79 -11.87 -9.31 -4.82
C LEU A 79 -11.86 -8.04 -5.66
N VAL A 80 -12.01 -8.22 -6.98
CA VAL A 80 -12.06 -7.13 -7.96
C VAL A 80 -13.44 -7.07 -8.60
N HIS A 81 -14.07 -5.89 -8.56
CA HIS A 81 -15.36 -5.66 -9.20
C HIS A 81 -15.24 -5.74 -10.72
N LEU A 82 -16.26 -6.25 -11.41
CA LEU A 82 -16.35 -6.20 -12.87
C LEU A 82 -16.12 -4.79 -13.49
N LEU A 83 -16.59 -3.72 -12.84
CA LEU A 83 -16.34 -2.34 -13.25
C LEU A 83 -14.87 -1.94 -13.09
N CYS A 84 -14.20 -2.45 -12.05
CA CYS A 84 -12.75 -2.34 -11.91
C CYS A 84 -12.07 -3.09 -13.07
N TRP A 85 -12.48 -4.33 -13.31
CA TRP A 85 -11.91 -5.21 -14.33
C TRP A 85 -11.86 -4.57 -15.73
N LYS A 86 -13.00 -4.08 -16.25
CA LYS A 86 -13.04 -3.48 -17.61
C LYS A 86 -12.23 -2.20 -17.74
N LYS A 87 -12.14 -1.41 -16.67
CA LYS A 87 -11.55 -0.07 -16.71
C LYS A 87 -10.10 -0.04 -16.22
N MET A 88 -9.64 -1.06 -15.50
CA MET A 88 -8.28 -1.14 -14.92
C MET A 88 -7.28 -1.87 -15.79
N SER A 89 -7.61 -2.16 -17.05
CA SER A 89 -6.84 -3.04 -17.92
C SER A 89 -5.39 -2.64 -18.15
N ARG A 90 -4.93 -1.49 -17.66
CA ARG A 90 -3.53 -1.03 -17.75
C ARG A 90 -3.07 -0.19 -16.54
N ILE A 91 -3.87 -0.12 -15.47
CA ILE A 91 -3.70 0.95 -14.48
C ILE A 91 -2.84 0.48 -13.31
N HIS A 92 -3.18 -0.65 -12.67
CA HIS A 92 -2.54 -1.10 -11.44
C HIS A 92 -2.24 -2.59 -11.49
N TYR A 93 -0.99 -2.98 -11.25
CA TYR A 93 -0.60 -4.38 -11.12
C TYR A 93 0.62 -4.53 -10.20
N HIS A 94 0.89 -5.75 -9.75
CA HIS A 94 2.15 -6.11 -9.12
C HIS A 94 2.93 -7.01 -10.06
N ARG A 95 4.24 -6.78 -10.15
CA ARG A 95 5.16 -7.63 -10.91
C ARG A 95 6.59 -7.29 -10.57
N GLY A 96 7.35 -8.31 -10.23
CA GLY A 96 8.78 -8.18 -9.98
C GLY A 96 9.12 -7.84 -8.54
N PHE A 97 10.42 -7.82 -8.28
CA PHE A 97 10.99 -7.66 -6.96
C PHE A 97 12.15 -6.65 -6.96
N SER A 98 12.48 -6.14 -5.78
CA SER A 98 13.72 -5.42 -5.57
C SER A 98 14.95 -6.34 -5.70
N PRO A 99 16.14 -5.80 -6.04
CA PRO A 99 17.33 -6.61 -6.24
C PRO A 99 17.70 -7.46 -5.02
N ALA A 100 18.16 -8.69 -5.27
CA ALA A 100 18.57 -9.65 -4.22
C ALA A 100 19.71 -9.16 -3.31
N ALA A 101 20.47 -8.14 -3.74
CA ALA A 101 21.50 -7.50 -2.91
C ALA A 101 20.92 -6.75 -1.70
N GLN A 102 19.60 -6.49 -1.68
CA GLN A 102 18.93 -5.93 -0.52
C GLN A 102 18.64 -7.03 0.51
N ALA A 103 18.80 -6.70 1.80
CA ALA A 103 18.53 -7.62 2.91
C ALA A 103 17.08 -8.16 2.93
N GLU A 104 16.15 -7.43 2.31
CA GLU A 104 14.75 -7.79 2.18
C GLU A 104 14.30 -7.61 0.72
N LYS A 105 13.76 -8.67 0.11
CA LYS A 105 13.12 -8.59 -1.22
C LYS A 105 11.72 -7.99 -1.09
N HIS A 106 11.50 -6.87 -1.74
CA HIS A 106 10.21 -6.19 -1.78
C HIS A 106 9.54 -6.43 -3.13
N ALA A 107 8.25 -6.79 -3.13
CA ALA A 107 7.50 -6.86 -4.38
C ALA A 107 7.32 -5.45 -4.99
N ILE A 108 7.07 -5.36 -6.29
CA ILE A 108 6.87 -4.07 -6.97
C ILE A 108 5.41 -3.91 -7.38
N VAL A 109 4.80 -2.80 -6.96
CA VAL A 109 3.47 -2.35 -7.40
C VAL A 109 3.65 -1.27 -8.47
N TRP A 110 3.07 -1.49 -9.64
CA TRP A 110 3.05 -0.56 -10.76
C TRP A 110 1.71 0.15 -10.82
N LEU A 111 1.74 1.49 -10.83
CA LEU A 111 0.57 2.36 -10.90
C LEU A 111 0.72 3.33 -12.07
N ARG A 112 -0.29 3.46 -12.94
CA ARG A 112 -0.28 4.42 -14.06
C ARG A 112 -1.40 5.44 -13.93
N LEU A 113 -1.08 6.62 -13.42
CA LEU A 113 -2.07 7.66 -13.08
C LEU A 113 -2.70 8.32 -14.30
N GLY A 114 -2.02 8.36 -15.46
CA GLY A 114 -2.60 8.93 -16.68
C GLY A 114 -3.80 8.17 -17.23
N HIS A 115 -4.01 6.94 -16.78
CA HIS A 115 -5.16 6.12 -17.16
C HIS A 115 -6.27 6.16 -16.09
N TYR A 116 -6.21 7.12 -15.17
CA TYR A 116 -7.20 7.25 -14.10
C TYR A 116 -8.63 7.29 -14.64
N VAL A 117 -9.50 6.56 -13.95
CA VAL A 117 -10.93 6.46 -14.22
C VAL A 117 -11.64 7.34 -13.21
N LYS A 118 -12.58 8.22 -13.65
CA LYS A 118 -13.41 9.15 -12.83
C LYS A 118 -14.25 8.51 -11.71
N ASN A 119 -13.98 7.27 -11.32
CA ASN A 119 -14.54 6.59 -10.17
C ASN A 119 -13.41 6.32 -9.17
N ASP A 120 -13.23 7.26 -8.23
CA ASP A 120 -12.21 7.21 -7.17
C ASP A 120 -12.19 5.87 -6.42
N LEU A 121 -13.38 5.39 -6.04
CA LEU A 121 -13.52 4.17 -5.26
C LEU A 121 -13.01 2.94 -6.02
N THR A 122 -13.39 2.83 -7.29
CA THR A 122 -12.90 1.80 -8.21
C THR A 122 -11.39 1.90 -8.29
N PHE A 123 -10.87 3.08 -8.63
CA PHE A 123 -9.44 3.34 -8.78
C PHE A 123 -8.63 2.90 -7.55
N PHE A 124 -8.97 3.41 -6.36
CA PHE A 124 -8.27 3.09 -5.12
C PHE A 124 -8.39 1.62 -4.72
N ARG A 125 -9.50 0.95 -5.05
CA ARG A 125 -9.64 -0.50 -4.83
C ARG A 125 -8.64 -1.29 -5.66
N GLY A 126 -8.41 -0.90 -6.91
CA GLY A 126 -7.39 -1.51 -7.75
C GLY A 126 -6.00 -1.41 -7.12
N ILE A 127 -5.69 -0.25 -6.53
CA ILE A 127 -4.40 -0.06 -5.83
C ILE A 127 -4.31 -0.94 -4.59
N ILE A 128 -5.35 -0.96 -3.76
CA ILE A 128 -5.40 -1.79 -2.55
C ILE A 128 -5.24 -3.27 -2.92
N HIS A 129 -5.94 -3.73 -3.95
CA HIS A 129 -5.82 -5.10 -4.43
C HIS A 129 -4.39 -5.43 -4.89
N ALA A 130 -3.76 -4.55 -5.69
CA ALA A 130 -2.38 -4.73 -6.14
C ALA A 130 -1.39 -4.76 -4.96
N ALA A 131 -1.57 -3.88 -3.97
CA ALA A 131 -0.78 -3.85 -2.74
C ALA A 131 -0.94 -5.11 -1.90
N ASP A 132 -2.16 -5.65 -1.81
CA ASP A 132 -2.48 -6.87 -1.07
C ASP A 132 -1.80 -8.08 -1.71
N ARG A 133 -1.83 -8.16 -3.05
CA ARG A 133 -1.11 -9.21 -3.80
C ARG A 133 0.40 -9.08 -3.69
N ALA A 134 0.95 -7.87 -3.86
CA ALA A 134 2.38 -7.61 -3.69
C ALA A 134 2.88 -7.98 -2.28
N THR A 135 2.09 -7.66 -1.25
CA THR A 135 2.36 -8.09 0.13
C THR A 135 2.43 -9.61 0.22
N GLY A 136 1.43 -10.30 -0.35
CA GLY A 136 1.39 -11.76 -0.43
C GLY A 136 2.63 -12.36 -1.10
N GLU A 137 3.00 -11.87 -2.29
CA GLU A 137 4.16 -12.35 -3.03
C GLU A 137 5.49 -12.10 -2.30
N SER A 138 5.67 -10.91 -1.71
CA SER A 138 6.87 -10.61 -0.90
C SER A 138 7.01 -11.59 0.27
N LEU A 139 5.91 -12.00 0.91
CA LEU A 139 5.96 -12.99 1.98
C LEU A 139 6.33 -14.38 1.48
N VAL A 140 5.89 -14.78 0.28
CA VAL A 140 6.33 -16.06 -0.31
C VAL A 140 7.83 -16.03 -0.52
N GLU A 141 8.27 -15.00 -1.24
CA GLU A 141 9.65 -14.86 -1.69
C GLU A 141 10.63 -14.79 -0.52
N THR A 142 10.19 -14.22 0.61
CA THR A 142 11.04 -14.01 1.79
C THR A 142 10.78 -15.02 2.91
N GLY A 143 10.05 -16.10 2.64
CA GLY A 143 9.74 -17.13 3.63
C GLY A 143 8.94 -16.61 4.83
N GLY A 144 8.14 -15.56 4.64
CA GLY A 144 7.32 -14.91 5.66
C GLY A 144 8.06 -13.85 6.48
N SER A 145 9.32 -13.55 6.17
CA SER A 145 10.12 -12.58 6.94
C SER A 145 9.69 -11.13 6.66
N THR A 146 9.33 -10.79 5.42
CA THR A 146 8.84 -9.46 5.06
C THR A 146 7.68 -9.54 4.07
N GLY A 147 6.81 -8.54 4.12
CA GLY A 147 5.65 -8.43 3.21
C GLY A 147 5.57 -7.03 2.64
N LYS A 148 6.72 -6.42 2.36
CA LYS A 148 6.83 -5.04 1.94
C LYS A 148 6.82 -4.97 0.42
N PHE A 149 6.42 -3.81 -0.10
CA PHE A 149 6.45 -3.57 -1.53
C PHE A 149 6.93 -2.15 -1.82
N ASN A 150 7.64 -1.96 -2.92
CA ASN A 150 7.90 -0.65 -3.49
C ASN A 150 6.78 -0.31 -4.48
N ALA A 151 6.47 0.96 -4.65
CA ALA A 151 5.49 1.42 -5.64
C ALA A 151 6.17 2.29 -6.69
N ILE A 152 5.95 1.97 -7.97
CA ILE A 152 6.35 2.79 -9.12
C ILE A 152 5.09 3.42 -9.70
N ILE A 153 5.04 4.73 -9.67
CA ILE A 153 3.89 5.51 -10.12
C ILE A 153 4.28 6.27 -11.39
N ASP A 154 3.80 5.76 -12.52
CA ASP A 154 3.86 6.43 -13.81
C ASP A 154 2.81 7.53 -13.88
N CYS A 155 3.30 8.76 -13.84
CA CYS A 155 2.49 9.97 -13.94
C CYS A 155 2.34 10.45 -15.40
N GLY A 156 2.82 9.68 -16.38
CA GLY A 156 2.64 9.98 -17.80
C GLY A 156 1.15 10.07 -18.15
N GLY A 157 0.74 11.18 -18.77
CA GLY A 157 -0.66 11.45 -19.11
C GLY A 157 -1.53 11.97 -17.95
N PHE A 158 -0.97 12.17 -16.75
CA PHE A 158 -1.74 12.72 -15.62
C PHE A 158 -2.26 14.13 -15.91
N SER A 159 -3.54 14.35 -15.61
CA SER A 159 -4.24 15.63 -15.72
C SER A 159 -4.99 15.94 -14.42
N LEU A 160 -5.01 17.23 -14.02
CA LEU A 160 -5.77 17.68 -12.85
C LEU A 160 -7.29 17.49 -13.02
N ALA A 161 -7.80 17.54 -14.25
CA ALA A 161 -9.22 17.29 -14.54
C ALA A 161 -9.63 15.83 -14.30
N GLY A 162 -8.65 14.92 -14.29
CA GLY A 162 -8.80 13.51 -13.94
C GLY A 162 -8.13 13.18 -12.61
N ALA A 163 -7.86 14.14 -11.73
CA ALA A 163 -7.31 13.83 -10.43
C ALA A 163 -8.43 13.36 -9.47
N PRO A 164 -8.13 12.42 -8.55
CA PRO A 164 -9.01 12.15 -7.42
C PRO A 164 -9.33 13.40 -6.61
N THR A 165 -10.52 13.44 -6.00
CA THR A 165 -10.82 14.53 -5.08
C THR A 165 -9.91 14.46 -3.84
N ILE A 166 -9.65 15.60 -3.20
CA ILE A 166 -8.85 15.63 -1.97
C ILE A 166 -9.52 14.78 -0.86
N ALA A 167 -10.86 14.76 -0.81
CA ALA A 167 -11.59 13.94 0.15
C ALA A 167 -11.34 12.45 -0.08
N SER A 168 -11.46 11.98 -1.33
CA SER A 168 -11.19 10.59 -1.69
C SER A 168 -9.72 10.21 -1.46
N LEU A 169 -8.78 11.12 -1.76
CA LEU A 169 -7.36 10.90 -1.50
C LEU A 169 -7.07 10.79 0.01
N LYS A 170 -7.66 11.67 0.83
CA LYS A 170 -7.55 11.57 2.30
C LYS A 170 -8.08 10.23 2.79
N GLN A 171 -9.27 9.82 2.34
CA GLN A 171 -9.85 8.54 2.69
C GLN A 171 -8.93 7.37 2.29
N PHE A 172 -8.35 7.42 1.09
CA PHE A 172 -7.40 6.42 0.63
C PHE A 172 -6.15 6.34 1.50
N VAL A 173 -5.52 7.48 1.79
CA VAL A 173 -4.36 7.55 2.68
C VAL A 173 -4.71 7.02 4.07
N THR A 174 -5.89 7.36 4.61
CA THR A 174 -6.40 6.81 5.86
C THR A 174 -6.51 5.30 5.81
N MET A 175 -7.12 4.73 4.77
CA MET A 175 -7.22 3.27 4.63
C MET A 175 -5.85 2.59 4.59
N LEU A 176 -4.86 3.18 3.91
CA LEU A 176 -3.51 2.62 3.86
C LEU A 176 -2.79 2.71 5.20
N GLN A 177 -2.90 3.84 5.89
CA GLN A 177 -2.27 4.02 7.20
C GLN A 177 -2.89 3.13 8.25
N ASP A 178 -4.23 3.05 8.25
CA ASP A 178 -4.96 2.28 9.24
C ASP A 178 -4.80 0.80 8.97
N HIS A 179 -4.92 0.31 7.72
CA HIS A 179 -4.96 -1.13 7.41
C HIS A 179 -3.69 -1.72 6.78
N TYR A 180 -2.70 -0.88 6.44
CA TYR A 180 -1.44 -1.29 5.82
C TYR A 180 -0.21 -0.57 6.41
N PRO A 181 -0.03 -0.49 7.75
CA PRO A 181 1.11 0.19 8.33
C PRO A 181 2.39 -0.55 8.00
N ASN A 182 3.50 0.16 7.98
CA ASN A 182 4.83 -0.40 7.79
C ASN A 182 4.99 -1.19 6.46
N ARG A 183 3.97 -1.18 5.59
CA ARG A 183 4.00 -1.74 4.23
C ARG A 183 4.39 -0.65 3.24
N TRP A 184 3.78 0.52 3.42
CA TRP A 184 3.94 1.66 2.52
C TRP A 184 4.32 2.93 3.27
N VAL A 185 3.65 3.18 4.39
CA VAL A 185 3.73 4.40 5.19
C VAL A 185 4.07 4.03 6.63
N SER A 186 5.00 4.78 7.23
CA SER A 186 5.20 4.80 8.69
C SER A 186 5.25 6.28 9.07
N GLY A 187 4.52 6.68 10.11
CA GLY A 187 4.47 8.07 10.58
C GLY A 187 3.04 8.54 10.88
N PRO A 188 2.77 9.13 12.06
CA PRO A 188 1.46 9.72 12.37
C PRO A 188 1.29 11.08 11.69
N LEU A 189 0.17 11.30 10.98
CA LEU A 189 -0.27 12.62 10.51
C LEU A 189 -0.25 13.63 11.65
N ARG A 190 0.60 14.66 11.52
CA ARG A 190 0.49 15.85 12.38
C ARG A 190 -0.80 16.57 12.02
N ARG A 191 -1.71 16.72 12.99
CA ARG A 191 -2.62 17.87 12.97
C ARG A 191 -1.79 19.10 13.28
N THR A 192 -1.62 20.00 12.32
CA THR A 192 -1.40 21.41 12.64
C THR A 192 -2.72 21.94 13.19
N VAL A 193 -2.89 21.84 14.50
CA VAL A 193 -3.81 22.74 15.20
C VAL A 193 -3.01 24.03 15.34
N GLU A 194 -3.30 25.02 14.51
CA GLU A 194 -2.90 26.40 14.79
C GLU A 194 -3.64 26.83 16.04
N SER A 195 -3.02 26.59 17.20
CA SER A 195 -3.33 27.32 18.42
C SER A 195 -2.37 28.48 18.46
N THR A 196 -2.88 29.65 18.10
CA THR A 196 -2.26 30.93 18.38
C THR A 196 -2.16 31.07 19.90
N ARG A 197 -0.98 30.84 20.47
CA ARG A 197 -0.55 31.51 21.70
C ARG A 197 0.91 31.92 21.56
N VAL A 198 1.05 33.22 21.73
CA VAL A 198 2.24 34.06 21.71
C VAL A 198 2.87 34.03 23.11
N ASP A 199 4.21 34.01 23.11
CA ASP A 199 5.23 34.26 24.16
C ASP A 199 5.29 33.34 25.41
N TYR A 200 6.43 32.95 26.00
CA TYR A 200 7.72 33.62 26.23
C TYR A 200 8.92 32.63 26.27
N ILE A 201 10.12 33.21 26.12
CA ILE A 201 11.48 32.65 26.29
C ILE A 201 11.82 32.42 27.79
N ILE A 202 12.60 31.37 28.12
CA ILE A 202 13.81 31.35 29.01
C ILE A 202 14.44 29.93 29.03
N PRO A 203 15.78 29.78 29.19
CA PRO A 203 16.54 28.56 28.86
C PRO A 203 17.02 27.75 30.09
N VAL A 204 17.72 26.64 29.78
CA VAL A 204 18.65 25.84 30.63
C VAL A 204 18.02 24.68 31.44
N VAL A 205 18.44 23.45 31.14
CA VAL A 205 19.33 22.60 31.97
C VAL A 205 19.56 21.27 31.23
N GLN A 206 20.83 20.99 30.96
CA GLN A 206 21.38 19.72 30.52
C GLN A 206 21.29 18.72 31.69
N LEU A 207 20.65 17.57 31.48
CA LEU A 207 20.83 16.40 32.35
C LEU A 207 21.21 15.19 31.50
N HIS A 208 22.47 14.80 31.66
CA HIS A 208 23.03 13.54 31.19
C HIS A 208 22.23 12.37 31.78
N SER A 209 21.69 11.52 30.92
CA SER A 209 21.58 10.10 31.25
C SER A 209 21.90 9.29 29.99
N GLN A 210 23.09 8.70 30.02
CA GLN A 210 23.51 7.69 29.07
C GLN A 210 22.64 6.45 29.26
N THR A 211 21.85 6.12 28.24
CA THR A 211 21.36 4.76 28.02
C THR A 211 21.72 4.35 26.60
N PRO A 212 22.34 3.19 26.39
CA PRO A 212 22.93 2.86 25.11
C PRO A 212 21.85 2.66 24.04
N LEU A 213 22.16 3.20 22.87
CA LEU A 213 21.50 3.06 21.58
C LEU A 213 21.15 1.60 21.26
N LEU A 214 19.97 1.15 21.69
CA LEU A 214 19.34 -0.08 21.25
C LEU A 214 17.85 0.19 21.10
N ASN A 215 17.47 0.74 19.94
CA ASN A 215 16.18 0.51 19.25
C ASN A 215 16.10 1.33 17.94
N ALA A 216 17.21 1.46 17.21
CA ALA A 216 17.19 1.79 15.78
C ALA A 216 16.92 0.52 14.95
N SER A 217 15.89 -0.24 15.33
CA SER A 217 15.51 -1.47 14.65
C SER A 217 14.78 -1.11 13.36
N LEU A 218 15.54 -0.92 12.28
CA LEU A 218 15.22 -1.40 10.93
C LEU A 218 13.76 -1.25 10.47
N PHE A 219 13.20 -0.03 10.49
CA PHE A 219 11.92 0.25 9.84
C PHE A 219 12.14 0.69 8.38
N VAL A 220 12.72 -0.18 7.55
CA VAL A 220 12.80 0.06 6.10
C VAL A 220 11.41 -0.20 5.54
N ALA A 221 10.57 0.83 5.39
CA ALA A 221 9.31 0.68 4.67
C ALA A 221 9.54 0.72 3.15
N GLY A 222 8.55 0.29 2.37
CA GLY A 222 8.56 0.41 0.91
C GLY A 222 8.78 1.84 0.43
N MET A 223 9.46 1.98 -0.70
CA MET A 223 9.73 3.27 -1.35
C MET A 223 8.69 3.57 -2.44
N ILE A 224 8.41 4.86 -2.67
CA ILE A 224 7.53 5.34 -3.75
C ILE A 224 8.38 6.07 -4.77
N TYR A 225 8.37 5.60 -6.01
CA TYR A 225 9.07 6.22 -7.12
C TYR A 225 8.05 6.85 -8.08
N LEU A 226 8.18 8.14 -8.34
CA LEU A 226 7.33 8.86 -9.29
C LEU A 226 8.11 9.06 -10.59
N VAL A 227 7.61 8.51 -11.70
CA VAL A 227 8.20 8.64 -13.04
C VAL A 227 7.28 9.46 -13.94
N ASN A 228 7.86 10.10 -14.96
CA ASN A 228 7.11 10.89 -15.94
C ASN A 228 6.21 11.98 -15.33
N LEU A 229 6.67 12.62 -14.24
CA LEU A 229 5.87 13.59 -13.49
C LEU A 229 5.73 14.91 -14.24
N SER A 230 4.56 15.15 -14.84
CA SER A 230 4.24 16.39 -15.56
C SER A 230 4.22 17.62 -14.64
N ARG A 231 4.26 18.84 -15.21
CA ARG A 231 4.13 20.09 -14.43
C ARG A 231 2.84 20.11 -13.58
N PRO A 232 1.64 19.77 -14.10
CA PRO A 232 0.44 19.63 -13.28
C PRO A 232 0.60 18.58 -12.16
N GLY A 233 1.29 17.47 -12.44
CA GLY A 233 1.61 16.45 -11.45
C GLY A 233 2.50 16.97 -10.32
N GLN A 234 3.48 17.84 -10.62
CA GLN A 234 4.33 18.49 -9.61
C GLN A 234 3.51 19.40 -8.69
N ILE A 235 2.57 20.17 -9.24
CA ILE A 235 1.65 21.02 -8.46
C ILE A 235 0.82 20.14 -7.52
N MET A 236 0.17 19.09 -8.03
CA MET A 236 -0.63 18.19 -7.21
C MET A 236 0.22 17.52 -6.11
N LEU A 237 1.41 17.03 -6.47
CA LEU A 237 2.35 16.46 -5.51
C LEU A 237 2.68 17.45 -4.39
N SER A 238 2.96 18.72 -4.71
CA SER A 238 3.25 19.74 -3.69
C SER A 238 2.12 19.92 -2.67
N ILE A 239 0.86 19.79 -3.10
CA ILE A 239 -0.32 19.83 -2.22
C ILE A 239 -0.36 18.56 -1.36
N ILE A 240 -0.18 17.39 -1.95
CA ILE A 240 -0.18 16.10 -1.25
C ILE A 240 0.93 16.06 -0.18
N LEU A 241 2.13 16.50 -0.52
CA LEU A 241 3.29 16.52 0.39
C LEU A 241 3.02 17.37 1.65
N ARG A 242 2.15 18.38 1.58
CA ARG A 242 1.75 19.16 2.76
C ARG A 242 0.77 18.42 3.67
N ILE A 243 0.01 17.48 3.11
CA ILE A 243 -0.98 16.69 3.83
C ILE A 243 -0.30 15.51 4.53
N ILE A 244 0.73 14.91 3.95
CA ILE A 244 1.38 13.71 4.51
C ILE A 244 2.54 14.05 5.47
N THR A 245 2.94 13.05 6.27
CA THR A 245 4.01 13.21 7.28
C THR A 245 5.39 13.29 6.66
N LYS A 246 6.37 13.81 7.43
CA LYS A 246 7.78 13.83 7.00
C LYS A 246 8.28 12.42 6.66
N GLU A 247 7.96 11.44 7.49
CA GLU A 247 8.40 10.06 7.32
C GLU A 247 7.86 9.40 6.05
N VAL A 248 6.67 9.82 5.58
CA VAL A 248 6.16 9.40 4.26
C VAL A 248 6.82 10.16 3.13
N ARG A 249 7.00 11.47 3.29
CA ARG A 249 7.67 12.31 2.28
C ARG A 249 9.07 11.80 1.95
N ASP A 250 9.83 11.39 2.96
CA ASP A 250 11.21 10.92 2.79
C ASP A 250 11.31 9.62 1.94
N LYS A 251 10.20 8.89 1.82
CA LYS A 251 10.06 7.67 1.01
C LYS A 251 9.64 7.93 -0.43
N ILE A 252 9.23 9.15 -0.76
CA ILE A 252 8.85 9.55 -2.12
C ILE A 252 10.10 10.04 -2.85
N LYS A 253 10.42 9.40 -3.97
CA LYS A 253 11.50 9.77 -4.87
C LYS A 253 10.92 10.15 -6.23
N VAL A 254 11.12 11.40 -6.63
CA VAL A 254 10.76 11.87 -7.98
C VAL A 254 11.94 11.62 -8.91
N LEU A 255 11.71 10.88 -9.99
CA LEU A 255 12.76 10.58 -10.97
C LEU A 255 12.90 11.70 -12.00
N PRO A 256 14.12 11.98 -12.49
CA PRO A 256 14.36 13.06 -13.44
C PRO A 256 13.80 12.75 -14.84
N ASN A 257 12.74 13.45 -15.25
CA ASN A 257 12.12 13.26 -16.58
C ASN A 257 13.07 13.57 -17.75
N HIS A 258 13.98 14.54 -17.58
CA HIS A 258 14.88 15.00 -18.66
C HIS A 258 16.13 14.14 -18.84
N ASN A 259 16.33 13.12 -17.99
CA ASN A 259 17.48 12.23 -18.07
C ASN A 259 17.02 10.78 -17.87
N PRO A 260 16.53 10.12 -18.94
CA PRO A 260 16.05 8.73 -18.88
C PRO A 260 17.13 7.76 -18.38
N ALA A 261 18.40 7.94 -18.76
CA ALA A 261 19.50 7.10 -18.31
C ALA A 261 19.69 7.16 -16.78
N LYS A 262 19.64 8.37 -16.19
CA LYS A 262 19.70 8.56 -14.73
C LYS A 262 18.47 7.99 -14.03
N SER A 263 17.28 8.16 -14.60
CA SER A 263 16.04 7.56 -14.09
C SER A 263 16.13 6.04 -14.08
N LEU A 264 16.58 5.43 -15.18
CA LEU A 264 16.80 4.00 -15.29
C LEU A 264 17.83 3.49 -14.28
N ALA A 265 18.95 4.22 -14.11
CA ALA A 265 19.96 3.87 -13.11
C ALA A 265 19.37 3.84 -11.69
N ILE A 266 18.52 4.82 -11.34
CA ILE A 266 17.80 4.81 -10.04
C ILE A 266 16.84 3.61 -9.96
N LEU A 267 16.08 3.31 -11.01
CA LEU A 267 15.17 2.16 -11.02
C LEU A 267 15.90 0.84 -10.82
N LYS A 268 17.08 0.65 -11.44
CA LYS A 268 17.92 -0.54 -11.25
C LYS A 268 18.40 -0.74 -9.80
N THR A 269 18.44 0.31 -8.98
CA THR A 269 18.72 0.18 -7.53
C THR A 269 17.52 -0.33 -6.74
N ALA A 270 16.31 -0.17 -7.27
CA ALA A 270 15.05 -0.41 -6.58
C ALA A 270 14.30 -1.66 -7.08
N ILE A 271 14.56 -2.07 -8.32
CA ILE A 271 13.88 -3.13 -9.05
C ILE A 271 14.94 -3.99 -9.75
N GLU A 272 14.78 -5.32 -9.74
CA GLU A 272 15.60 -6.20 -10.59
C GLU A 272 15.43 -5.81 -12.07
N GLU A 273 16.53 -5.70 -12.80
CA GLU A 273 16.56 -5.16 -14.16
C GLU A 273 15.57 -5.85 -15.12
N ARG A 274 15.40 -7.17 -14.99
CA ARG A 274 14.47 -7.99 -15.78
C ARG A 274 12.98 -7.66 -15.61
N TYR A 275 12.63 -6.87 -14.59
CA TYR A 275 11.25 -6.43 -14.33
C TYR A 275 11.04 -4.95 -14.62
N ILE A 276 12.06 -4.25 -15.13
CA ILE A 276 11.90 -2.86 -15.56
C ILE A 276 11.29 -2.88 -16.96
N PRO A 277 10.12 -2.24 -17.17
CA PRO A 277 9.48 -2.22 -18.46
C PRO A 277 10.29 -1.50 -19.55
N ASP A 278 10.14 -1.95 -20.78
CA ASP A 278 10.75 -1.37 -21.98
C ASP A 278 10.45 0.14 -22.15
N TRP A 279 9.23 0.58 -21.83
CA TRP A 279 8.82 1.99 -21.89
C TRP A 279 9.47 2.88 -20.82
N LEU A 280 10.19 2.29 -19.84
CA LEU A 280 11.09 2.99 -18.91
C LEU A 280 12.58 2.76 -19.25
N GLY A 281 12.87 2.17 -20.41
CA GLY A 281 14.23 1.84 -20.85
C GLY A 281 14.76 0.50 -20.31
N GLY A 282 13.91 -0.34 -19.73
CA GLY A 282 14.28 -1.68 -19.29
C GLY A 282 14.12 -2.73 -20.39
N THR A 283 14.04 -4.01 -19.99
CA THR A 283 13.95 -5.16 -20.91
C THR A 283 12.66 -5.97 -20.75
N ASP A 284 11.81 -5.66 -19.76
CA ASP A 284 10.55 -6.36 -19.54
C ASP A 284 9.51 -5.93 -20.59
N THR A 285 9.20 -6.83 -21.52
CA THR A 285 8.18 -6.65 -22.57
C THR A 285 6.79 -7.11 -22.12
N PHE A 286 6.61 -7.35 -20.83
CA PHE A 286 5.35 -7.81 -20.26
C PHE A 286 4.16 -6.93 -20.66
N GLN A 287 3.15 -7.56 -21.24
CA GLN A 287 1.87 -6.94 -21.52
C GLN A 287 0.86 -7.41 -20.49
N PHE A 288 0.28 -6.46 -19.76
CA PHE A 288 -0.73 -6.77 -18.77
C PHE A 288 -1.99 -7.32 -19.44
N SER A 289 -2.36 -8.56 -19.08
CA SER A 289 -3.63 -9.20 -19.44
C SER A 289 -4.56 -9.20 -18.23
N VAL A 290 -5.73 -8.60 -18.39
CA VAL A 290 -6.70 -8.45 -17.30
C VAL A 290 -7.30 -9.81 -16.93
N GLU A 291 -7.52 -10.64 -17.94
CA GLU A 291 -8.10 -11.96 -17.86
C GLU A 291 -7.19 -12.92 -17.08
N GLU A 292 -5.89 -12.87 -17.37
CA GLU A 292 -4.87 -13.65 -16.69
C GLU A 292 -4.62 -13.16 -15.27
N TYR A 293 -4.53 -11.84 -15.09
CA TYR A 293 -4.22 -11.27 -13.79
C TYR A 293 -5.40 -11.34 -12.82
N TYR A 294 -6.63 -11.21 -13.31
CA TYR A 294 -7.88 -11.31 -12.55
C TYR A 294 -8.72 -12.52 -13.00
N PRO A 295 -8.29 -13.76 -12.66
CA PRO A 295 -9.01 -14.97 -13.01
C PRO A 295 -10.42 -14.98 -12.39
N PRO A 296 -11.37 -15.75 -12.95
CA PRO A 296 -12.78 -15.71 -12.56
C PRO A 296 -13.05 -15.84 -11.05
N HIS A 297 -12.25 -16.62 -10.32
CA HIS A 297 -12.43 -16.82 -8.88
C HIS A 297 -12.14 -15.56 -8.03
N LEU A 298 -11.33 -14.62 -8.54
CA LEU A 298 -11.03 -13.33 -7.90
C LEU A 298 -12.05 -12.23 -8.23
N ARG A 299 -13.02 -12.51 -9.11
CA ARG A 299 -14.02 -11.53 -9.56
C ARG A 299 -15.20 -11.46 -8.60
N CYS A 300 -15.46 -10.28 -8.07
CA CYS A 300 -16.63 -9.99 -7.25
C CYS A 300 -17.91 -10.22 -8.07
N THR A 301 -18.95 -10.82 -7.47
CA THR A 301 -20.29 -10.82 -8.07
C THR A 301 -20.91 -9.41 -7.98
N GLU A 302 -21.94 -9.11 -8.78
CA GLU A 302 -22.65 -7.83 -8.70
C GLU A 302 -23.31 -7.62 -7.32
N ASP A 303 -23.82 -8.68 -6.69
CA ASP A 303 -24.39 -8.59 -5.34
C ASP A 303 -23.32 -8.36 -4.27
N GLU A 304 -22.16 -9.03 -4.37
CA GLU A 304 -21.01 -8.76 -3.49
C GLU A 304 -20.53 -7.31 -3.66
N ALA A 305 -20.62 -6.75 -4.86
CA ALA A 305 -20.25 -5.38 -5.14
C ALA A 305 -21.27 -4.39 -4.58
N ARG A 306 -22.58 -4.70 -4.66
CA ARG A 306 -23.65 -3.87 -4.09
C ARG A 306 -23.60 -3.88 -2.57
N GLU A 307 -23.48 -5.06 -1.95
CA GLU A 307 -23.27 -5.21 -0.51
C GLU A 307 -22.06 -4.36 -0.07
N PHE A 308 -20.98 -4.39 -0.85
CA PHE A 308 -19.79 -3.59 -0.60
C PHE A 308 -20.04 -2.07 -0.59
N LEU A 309 -20.78 -1.53 -1.58
CA LEU A 309 -21.10 -0.10 -1.61
C LEU A 309 -21.88 0.35 -0.37
N THR A 310 -22.71 -0.54 0.19
CA THR A 310 -23.48 -0.26 1.41
C THR A 310 -22.69 -0.46 2.70
N THR A 311 -21.68 -1.33 2.68
CA THR A 311 -20.84 -1.68 3.85
C THR A 311 -19.53 -0.89 3.90
N MET A 312 -19.42 0.20 3.13
CA MET A 312 -18.35 1.19 3.15
C MET A 312 -18.72 2.51 3.89
N PRO A 313 -19.18 2.56 5.17
CA PRO A 313 -19.55 3.82 5.82
C PRO A 313 -18.51 4.36 6.83
N TYR A 314 -17.37 3.70 7.07
CA TYR A 314 -16.59 3.97 8.30
C TYR A 314 -15.51 5.06 8.24
N HIS A 315 -15.10 5.53 7.06
CA HIS A 315 -14.08 6.60 6.94
C HIS A 315 -14.55 7.84 6.16
N ALA A 316 -15.81 7.84 5.72
CA ALA A 316 -16.38 8.89 4.85
C ALA A 316 -17.36 9.84 5.55
N LYS A 317 -17.50 9.74 6.88
CA LYS A 317 -18.29 10.67 7.70
C LYS A 317 -17.38 11.48 8.62
#